data_AF-B1I419-F1
#
_entry.id   AF-B1I419-F1
#
_cell.length_a   1.000
_cell.length_b   1.000
_cell.length_c   1.000
_cell.angle_alpha   90.00
_cell.angle_beta   90.00
_cell.angle_gamma   90.00
#
_symmetry.space_group_name_H-M   'P 1'
#
loop_
_entity.id
_entity.type
_entity.pdbx_description
1 polymer ?
#
loop_
_entity_poly.entity_id
_entity_poly.type
_entity_poly.pdbx_seq_one_letter_code
_entity_poly.pdbx_strand_id
1 'polypeptide(L)'
;MFHRAAKLIRPPERRLPVFIIAIWALTLADVALTHHGLQIGAICEGNPILAALFDISPALAAASVLLYVGLACVALWWARNKVVWLPAAVRVIVVVKVVVLGAHALWAFRIV
;
A
#
# COMPACT_ATOMS: atom_id res chain seq x y z
N MET A 1 -34.71 -2.47 -25.49
CA MET A 1 -34.57 -3.05 -24.13
C MET A 1 -33.37 -2.38 -23.43
N PHE A 2 -33.46 -1.07 -23.19
CA PHE A 2 -32.40 -0.35 -22.48
C PHE A 2 -32.58 -0.59 -21.00
N HIS A 3 -31.78 -1.51 -20.46
CA HIS A 3 -31.53 -1.61 -19.03
C HIS A 3 -31.16 -0.23 -18.50
N ARG A 4 -32.13 0.44 -17.88
CA ARG A 4 -31.87 1.49 -16.89
C ARG A 4 -31.11 0.80 -15.77
N ALA A 5 -29.79 0.73 -15.90
CA ALA A 5 -28.90 0.53 -14.78
C ALA A 5 -29.12 1.75 -13.89
N ALA A 6 -30.09 1.64 -12.98
CA ALA A 6 -30.26 2.58 -11.91
C ALA A 6 -28.88 2.77 -11.30
N LYS A 7 -28.35 3.99 -11.40
CA LYS A 7 -27.15 4.39 -10.66
C LYS A 7 -27.48 4.11 -9.20
N LEU A 8 -27.07 2.95 -8.71
CA LEU A 8 -27.06 2.60 -7.30
C LEU A 8 -26.02 3.51 -6.68
N ILE A 9 -26.43 4.75 -6.40
CA ILE A 9 -25.69 5.69 -5.58
C ILE A 9 -25.73 5.06 -4.19
N ARG A 10 -24.69 4.27 -3.87
CA ARG A 10 -24.54 3.74 -2.52
C ARG A 10 -24.31 4.91 -1.58
N PRO A 11 -24.86 4.85 -0.35
CA PRO A 11 -24.50 5.80 0.67
C PRO A 11 -22.97 5.79 0.84
N PRO A 12 -22.34 6.96 1.05
CA PRO A 12 -20.90 7.04 1.22
C PRO A 12 -20.46 6.17 2.39
N GLU A 13 -19.56 5.22 2.14
CA GLU A 13 -19.02 4.36 3.19
C GLU A 13 -18.10 5.18 4.09
N ARG A 14 -18.63 5.60 5.25
CA ARG A 14 -17.95 6.49 6.20
C ARG A 14 -16.58 5.96 6.67
N ARG A 15 -16.34 4.66 6.57
CA ARG A 15 -15.11 3.99 7.01
C ARG A 15 -14.02 3.89 5.96
N LEU A 16 -14.32 4.09 4.67
CA LEU A 16 -13.33 3.99 3.60
C LEU A 16 -12.12 4.94 3.78
N PRO A 17 -12.30 6.19 4.24
CA PRO A 17 -11.19 7.07 4.66
C PRO A 17 -10.16 6.41 5.58
N VAL A 18 -10.63 5.68 6.58
CA VAL A 18 -9.77 5.05 7.60
C VAL A 18 -8.90 3.98 6.96
N PHE A 19 -9.46 3.16 6.07
CA PHE A 19 -8.69 2.14 5.37
C PHE A 19 -7.65 2.72 4.40
N ILE A 20 -7.96 3.84 3.73
CA ILE A 20 -7.00 4.51 2.86
C ILE A 20 -5.82 5.06 3.69
N ILE A 21 -6.10 5.70 4.82
CA ILE A 21 -5.05 6.16 5.76
C ILE A 21 -4.24 4.97 6.28
N ALA A 22 -4.90 3.85 6.61
CA ALA A 22 -4.21 2.63 7.04
C ALA A 22 -3.27 2.09 5.97
N ILE A 23 -3.65 2.11 4.68
CA ILE A 23 -2.76 1.71 3.57
C ILE A 23 -1.48 2.54 3.57
N TRP A 24 -1.59 3.87 3.72
CA TRP A 24 -0.44 4.75 3.72
C TRP A 24 0.45 4.50 4.95
N ALA A 25 -0.13 4.41 6.15
CA ALA A 25 0.61 4.14 7.38
C ALA A 25 1.31 2.77 7.35
N LEU A 26 0.62 1.72 6.87
CA LEU A 26 1.22 0.39 6.70
C LEU A 26 2.36 0.41 5.67
N THR A 27 2.27 1.23 4.63
CA THR A 27 3.35 1.38 3.64
C THR A 27 4.57 2.07 4.24
N LEU A 28 4.37 3.04 5.13
CA LEU A 28 5.47 3.68 5.85
C LEU A 28 6.20 2.69 6.74
N ALA A 29 5.47 1.85 7.48
CA ALA A 29 6.07 0.77 8.26
C ALA A 29 6.78 -0.27 7.39
N ASP A 30 6.17 -0.65 6.27
CA ASP A 30 6.72 -1.62 5.30
C ASP A 30 8.06 -1.13 4.72
N VAL A 31 8.10 0.11 4.23
CA VAL A 31 9.32 0.75 3.72
C VAL A 31 10.40 0.84 4.80
N ALA A 32 10.04 1.18 6.05
CA ALA A 32 11.00 1.24 7.15
C ALA A 32 11.63 -0.14 7.45
N LEU A 33 10.82 -1.20 7.49
CA LEU A 33 11.31 -2.56 7.70
C LEU A 33 12.15 -3.07 6.53
N THR A 34 11.72 -2.82 5.29
CA THR A 34 12.48 -3.20 4.09
C THR A 34 13.82 -2.47 4.05
N HIS A 35 13.83 -1.16 4.30
CA HIS A 35 15.06 -0.39 4.38
C HIS A 35 16.02 -0.94 5.44
N HIS A 36 15.52 -1.23 6.65
CA HIS A 36 16.33 -1.84 7.70
C HIS A 36 16.86 -3.22 7.30
N GLY A 37 15.99 -4.08 6.75
CA GLY A 37 16.36 -5.44 6.30
C GLY A 37 17.43 -5.44 5.21
N LEU A 38 17.36 -4.50 4.27
CA LEU A 38 18.38 -4.32 3.22
C LEU A 38 19.71 -3.85 3.82
N GLN A 39 19.69 -2.92 4.77
CA GLN A 39 20.91 -2.41 5.41
C GLN A 39 21.68 -3.48 6.18
N ILE A 40 20.97 -4.43 6.81
CA ILE A 40 21.59 -5.55 7.54
C ILE A 40 21.87 -6.77 6.64
N GLY A 41 21.54 -6.70 5.35
CA GLY A 41 21.71 -7.81 4.41
C GLY A 41 20.79 -9.02 4.67
N ALA A 42 19.73 -8.84 5.45
CA ALA A 42 18.79 -9.92 5.79
C ALA A 42 17.86 -10.28 4.62
N ILE A 43 17.65 -9.34 3.70
CA ILE A 43 16.79 -9.50 2.53
C ILE A 43 17.45 -8.92 1.27
N CYS A 44 16.97 -9.34 0.11
CA CYS A 44 17.30 -8.72 -1.17
C CYS A 44 16.03 -8.12 -1.79
N GLU A 45 16.14 -6.96 -2.44
CA GLU A 45 15.02 -6.31 -3.12
C GLU A 45 14.65 -7.12 -4.38
N GLY A 46 13.43 -7.65 -4.40
CA GLY A 46 12.95 -8.50 -5.49
C GLY A 46 12.44 -7.71 -6.71
N ASN A 47 12.12 -6.43 -6.54
CA ASN A 47 11.70 -5.58 -7.63
C ASN A 47 12.92 -4.93 -8.30
N PRO A 48 13.21 -5.23 -9.59
CA PRO A 48 14.42 -4.73 -10.26
C PRO A 48 14.47 -3.20 -10.36
N ILE A 49 13.32 -2.52 -10.43
CA ILE A 49 13.27 -1.04 -10.46
C ILE A 49 13.64 -0.48 -9.10
N LEU A 50 13.10 -1.05 -8.01
CA LEU A 50 13.44 -0.61 -6.66
C LEU A 50 14.88 -0.97 -6.30
N ALA A 51 15.37 -2.14 -6.71
CA ALA A 51 16.76 -2.55 -6.50
C ALA A 51 17.72 -1.53 -7.09
N ALA A 52 17.52 -1.14 -8.36
CA ALA A 52 18.32 -0.10 -9.00
C ALA A 52 18.25 1.26 -8.28
N LEU A 53 17.07 1.65 -7.77
CA LEU A 53 16.93 2.87 -6.97
C LEU A 53 17.62 2.77 -5.61
N PHE A 54 17.56 1.60 -4.96
CA PHE A 54 18.23 1.34 -3.68
C PHE A 54 19.75 1.42 -3.82
N ASP A 55 20.31 0.90 -4.92
CA ASP A 55 21.75 0.98 -5.22
C ASP A 55 22.22 2.43 -5.41
N ILE A 56 21.35 3.31 -5.93
CA ILE A 56 21.64 4.74 -6.06
C ILE A 56 21.51 5.44 -4.70
N SER A 57 20.36 5.28 -4.05
CA SER A 57 20.08 5.88 -2.75
C SER A 57 18.86 5.19 -2.09
N PRO A 58 19.05 4.50 -0.95
CA PRO A 58 17.95 3.90 -0.20
C PRO A 58 16.84 4.89 0.19
N ALA A 59 17.23 6.13 0.51
CA ALA A 59 16.29 7.20 0.83
C ALA A 59 15.44 7.61 -0.38
N LEU A 60 16.04 7.65 -1.58
CA LEU A 60 15.31 7.94 -2.81
C LEU A 60 14.32 6.82 -3.16
N ALA A 61 14.74 5.56 -3.02
CA ALA A 61 13.85 4.41 -3.20
C ALA A 61 12.64 4.48 -2.25
N ALA A 62 12.89 4.68 -0.95
CA ALA A 62 11.84 4.86 0.05
C ALA A 62 10.89 6.04 -0.29
N ALA A 63 11.44 7.21 -0.62
CA ALA A 63 10.66 8.39 -0.99
C ALA A 63 9.79 8.14 -2.23
N SER A 64 10.32 7.44 -3.24
CA SER A 64 9.59 7.12 -4.46
C SER A 64 8.38 6.21 -4.20
N VAL A 65 8.52 5.20 -3.33
CA VAL A 65 7.42 4.31 -2.92
C VAL A 65 6.35 5.08 -2.15
N LEU A 66 6.77 5.91 -1.19
CA LEU A 66 5.83 6.72 -0.39
C LEU A 66 5.07 7.73 -1.26
N LEU A 67 5.74 8.37 -2.22
CA LEU A 67 5.13 9.27 -3.17
C LEU A 67 4.11 8.53 -4.04
N TYR A 68 4.51 7.41 -4.64
CA TYR A 68 3.64 6.59 -5.48
C TYR A 68 2.38 6.13 -4.73
N VAL A 69 2.55 5.56 -3.54
CA VAL A 69 1.40 5.10 -2.72
C VAL A 69 0.56 6.26 -2.21
N GLY A 70 1.17 7.41 -1.89
CA GLY A 70 0.46 8.63 -1.54
C GLY A 70 -0.47 9.10 -2.67
N LEU A 71 0.05 9.16 -3.90
CA LEU A 71 -0.74 9.50 -5.09
C LEU A 71 -1.86 8.48 -5.35
N ALA A 72 -1.57 7.20 -5.19
CA ALA A 72 -2.58 6.14 -5.30
C ALA A 72 -3.69 6.33 -4.25
N CYS A 73 -3.34 6.64 -2.99
CA CYS A 73 -4.32 6.91 -1.93
C CYS A 73 -5.19 8.15 -2.23
N VAL A 74 -4.63 9.20 -2.82
CA VAL A 74 -5.38 10.38 -3.29
C VAL A 74 -6.35 10.00 -4.42
N ALA A 75 -5.91 9.17 -5.38
CA ALA A 75 -6.78 8.67 -6.43
C ALA A 75 -7.93 7.81 -5.88
N LEU A 76 -7.64 6.90 -4.94
CA LEU A 76 -8.64 6.08 -4.23
C LEU A 76 -9.63 6.96 -3.47
N TRP A 77 -9.13 8.02 -2.82
CA TRP A 77 -9.97 9.00 -2.14
C TRP A 77 -10.96 9.63 -3.12
N TRP A 78 -10.52 10.15 -4.27
CA TRP A 78 -11.41 10.76 -5.26
C TRP A 78 -12.36 9.76 -5.93
N ALA A 79 -11.96 8.49 -6.07
CA ALA A 79 -12.77 7.44 -6.68
C ALA A 79 -13.79 6.80 -5.72
N ARG A 80 -13.69 7.05 -4.40
CA ARG A 80 -14.44 6.35 -3.33
C ARG A 80 -15.95 6.28 -3.51
N ASN A 81 -16.56 7.28 -4.14
CA ASN A 81 -18.02 7.35 -4.37
C ASN A 81 -18.42 6.99 -5.81
N LYS A 82 -17.44 6.69 -6.68
CA LYS A 82 -17.67 6.43 -8.12
C LYS A 82 -17.66 4.93 -8.46
N VAL A 83 -16.98 4.11 -7.64
CA VAL A 83 -16.71 2.70 -7.94
C VAL A 83 -17.28 1.82 -6.83
N VAL A 84 -18.29 1.00 -7.16
CA VAL A 84 -19.08 0.24 -6.18
C VAL A 84 -18.32 -0.87 -5.45
N TRP A 85 -17.30 -1.46 -6.09
CA TRP A 85 -16.47 -2.53 -5.54
C TRP A 85 -15.23 -2.01 -4.81
N LEU A 86 -14.96 -0.71 -4.90
CA LEU A 86 -13.75 -0.09 -4.36
C LEU A 86 -13.59 -0.29 -2.84
N PRO A 87 -14.64 -0.19 -2.00
CA PRO A 87 -14.48 -0.41 -0.58
C PRO A 87 -14.11 -1.85 -0.21
N ALA A 88 -14.57 -2.83 -0.99
CA ALA A 88 -14.16 -4.23 -0.79
C ALA A 88 -12.69 -4.42 -1.17
N ALA A 89 -12.27 -3.88 -2.32
CA ALA A 89 -10.89 -3.94 -2.77
C ALA A 89 -9.92 -3.27 -1.78
N VAL A 90 -10.25 -2.07 -1.29
CA VAL A 90 -9.41 -1.34 -0.32
C VAL A 90 -9.25 -2.12 0.99
N ARG A 91 -10.31 -2.80 1.48
CA ARG A 91 -10.21 -3.67 2.65
C ARG A 91 -9.28 -4.86 2.41
N VAL A 92 -9.37 -5.50 1.24
CA VAL A 92 -8.47 -6.60 0.87
C VAL A 92 -7.02 -6.12 0.81
N ILE A 93 -6.76 -4.94 0.25
CA ILE A 93 -5.41 -4.36 0.20
C ILE A 93 -4.84 -4.17 1.62
N VAL A 94 -5.66 -3.66 2.56
CA VAL A 94 -5.23 -3.52 3.97
C VAL A 94 -4.86 -4.87 4.58
N VAL A 95 -5.70 -5.89 4.40
CA VAL A 95 -5.42 -7.25 4.92
C VAL A 95 -4.11 -7.79 4.35
N VAL A 96 -3.92 -7.70 3.03
CA VAL A 96 -2.68 -8.15 2.37
C VAL A 96 -1.47 -7.39 2.92
N LYS A 97 -1.57 -6.07 3.09
CA LYS A 97 -0.48 -5.26 3.65
C LYS A 97 -0.14 -5.65 5.09
N VAL A 98 -1.12 -5.94 5.92
CA VAL A 98 -0.86 -6.43 7.29
C VAL A 98 -0.13 -7.77 7.27
N VAL A 99 -0.51 -8.70 6.38
CA VAL A 99 0.18 -9.99 6.22
C VAL A 99 1.63 -9.80 5.76
N VAL A 100 1.86 -8.99 4.73
CA VAL A 100 3.21 -8.68 4.21
C VAL A 100 4.06 -8.03 5.29
N LEU A 101 3.52 -7.04 6.00
CA LEU A 101 4.23 -6.38 7.10
C LEU A 101 4.59 -7.36 8.22
N GLY A 102 3.69 -8.31 8.54
CA GLY A 102 3.96 -9.39 9.48
C GLY A 102 5.12 -10.29 9.03
N ALA A 103 5.21 -10.60 7.73
CA ALA A 103 6.32 -11.35 7.17
C ALA A 103 7.64 -10.55 7.26
N HIS A 104 7.63 -9.26 6.93
CA HIS A 104 8.80 -8.38 7.03
C HIS A 104 9.29 -8.24 8.48
N ALA A 105 8.36 -8.08 9.43
CA ALA A 105 8.69 -8.02 10.84
C ALA A 105 9.33 -9.34 11.30
N LEU A 106 8.75 -10.50 10.92
CA LEU A 106 9.31 -11.80 11.26
C LEU A 106 10.75 -11.95 10.73
N TRP A 107 11.02 -11.50 9.52
CA TRP A 107 12.37 -11.51 8.94
C TRP A 107 13.33 -10.61 9.71
N ALA A 108 12.93 -9.37 9.99
CA ALA A 108 13.74 -8.41 10.73
C ALA A 108 14.11 -8.90 12.15
N PHE A 109 13.24 -9.68 12.81
CA PHE A 109 13.47 -10.14 14.19
C PHE A 109 14.03 -11.57 14.31
N ARG A 110 13.95 -12.42 13.27
CA ARG A 110 14.52 -13.79 13.33
C ARG A 110 15.95 -13.91 12.80
N ILE A 111 16.42 -12.92 12.05
CA ILE A 111 17.78 -12.93 11.45
C ILE A 111 18.78 -12.18 12.37
N VAL A 112 18.32 -11.56 13.45
CA VAL A 112 19.14 -11.01 14.54
C VAL A 112 19.42 -12.08 15.59
#